data_AF-A0A0C3I1L0-F1
#
_entry.id   AF-A0A0C3I1L0-F1
#
_cell.length_a   1.000
_cell.length_b   1.000
_cell.length_c   1.000
_cell.angle_alpha   90.00
_cell.angle_beta   90.00
_cell.angle_gamma   90.00
#
_symmetry.space_group_name_H-M   'P 1'
#
loop_
_entity.id
_entity.type
_entity.pdbx_description
1 polymer ?
#
loop_
_entity_poly.entity_id
_entity_poly.type
_entity_poly.pdbx_seq_one_letter_code
_entity_poly.pdbx_strand_id
1 'polypeptide(L)'
;MEKTGSNTTSDSPACPADLNKLNRTIAFILDVQTCFEPDRKETYQCFLDSFTEYQTAITSTDTISDRAERISAMREKVTDLLKDDADLLAEFESFFPREVEGTI
;
A
#
# COMPACT_ATOMS: atom_id res chain seq x y z
N MET A 1 15.98 -42.09 -28.48
CA MET A 1 17.06 -41.56 -27.61
C MET A 1 16.53 -40.33 -26.91
N GLU A 2 16.55 -40.39 -25.60
CA GLU A 2 16.04 -39.42 -24.63
C GLU A 2 16.88 -38.14 -24.55
N LYS A 3 16.23 -37.03 -24.15
CA LYS A 3 16.52 -36.18 -22.96
C LYS A 3 15.88 -34.81 -23.20
N THR A 4 14.74 -34.46 -22.59
CA THR A 4 14.56 -33.97 -21.21
C THR A 4 15.53 -32.85 -20.82
N GLY A 5 14.99 -31.67 -20.54
CA GLY A 5 15.69 -30.50 -20.00
C GLY A 5 14.67 -29.39 -19.71
N SER A 6 13.75 -29.64 -18.77
CA SER A 6 13.85 -29.27 -17.34
C SER A 6 13.41 -27.84 -17.08
N ASN A 7 12.22 -27.75 -16.49
CA ASN A 7 11.69 -26.62 -15.75
C ASN A 7 12.74 -26.08 -14.77
N THR A 8 12.86 -24.77 -14.72
CA THR A 8 13.22 -24.06 -13.48
C THR A 8 12.25 -22.90 -13.32
N THR A 9 11.02 -23.22 -12.95
CA THR A 9 10.20 -22.33 -12.13
C THR A 9 10.97 -22.17 -10.83
N SER A 10 11.61 -21.02 -10.66
CA SER A 10 12.26 -20.65 -9.41
C SER A 10 11.15 -20.28 -8.42
N ASP A 11 10.53 -21.28 -7.81
CA ASP A 11 9.72 -21.10 -6.59
C ASP A 11 10.67 -20.73 -5.45
N SER A 12 11.06 -19.45 -5.44
CA SER A 12 11.72 -18.88 -4.27
C SER A 12 10.65 -18.70 -3.20
N PRO A 13 10.76 -19.35 -2.02
CA PRO A 13 9.81 -19.11 -0.95
C PRO A 13 9.87 -17.62 -0.60
N ALA A 14 8.71 -16.96 -0.59
CA ALA A 14 8.61 -15.57 -0.17
C ALA A 14 9.31 -15.42 1.19
N CYS A 15 10.20 -14.43 1.31
CA CYS A 15 10.90 -14.17 2.55
C CYS A 15 9.87 -13.95 3.67
N PRO A 16 10.05 -14.52 4.89
CA PRO A 16 9.08 -14.38 5.97
C PRO A 16 8.72 -12.92 6.32
N ALA A 17 9.67 -11.99 6.09
CA ALA A 17 9.45 -10.55 6.25
C ALA A 17 8.41 -9.99 5.26
N ASP A 18 8.35 -10.49 4.04
CA ASP A 18 7.40 -10.05 3.01
C ASP A 18 5.99 -10.56 3.31
N LEU A 19 5.87 -11.78 3.84
CA LEU A 19 4.59 -12.32 4.29
C LEU A 19 4.02 -11.55 5.50
N ASN A 20 4.87 -11.18 6.46
CA ASN A 20 4.43 -10.38 7.61
C ASN A 20 3.96 -8.99 7.19
N LYS A 21 4.66 -8.35 6.23
CA LYS A 21 4.22 -7.07 5.65
C LYS A 21 2.87 -7.22 4.93
N LEU A 22 2.72 -8.26 4.12
CA LEU A 22 1.47 -8.53 3.42
C LEU A 22 0.30 -8.75 4.39
N ASN A 23 0.50 -9.60 5.41
CA ASN A 23 -0.52 -9.86 6.43
C ASN A 23 -0.90 -8.58 7.18
N ARG A 24 0.08 -7.74 7.51
CA ARG A 24 -0.15 -6.44 8.14
C ARG A 24 -0.96 -5.50 7.24
N THR A 25 -0.62 -5.42 5.96
CA THR A 25 -1.38 -4.60 4.99
C THR A 25 -2.82 -5.10 4.84
N ILE A 26 -3.03 -6.41 4.77
CA ILE A 26 -4.38 -6.99 4.69
C ILE A 26 -5.18 -6.67 5.96
N ALA A 27 -4.58 -6.82 7.14
CA ALA A 27 -5.23 -6.47 8.41
C ALA A 27 -5.67 -5.01 8.44
N PHE A 28 -4.79 -4.08 8.08
CA PHE A 28 -5.11 -2.66 8.00
C PHE A 28 -6.30 -2.36 7.07
N ILE A 29 -6.35 -2.98 5.89
CA ILE A 29 -7.47 -2.79 4.95
C ILE A 29 -8.79 -3.29 5.56
N LEU A 30 -8.77 -4.42 6.27
CA LEU A 30 -9.94 -4.97 6.95
C LEU A 30 -10.40 -4.10 8.12
N ASP A 31 -9.47 -3.48 8.85
CA ASP A 31 -9.79 -2.55 9.94
C ASP A 31 -10.45 -1.28 9.40
N VAL A 32 -9.94 -0.73 8.29
CA VAL A 32 -10.57 0.40 7.58
C VAL A 32 -11.96 0.02 7.09
N GLN A 33 -12.12 -1.18 6.49
CA GLN A 33 -13.43 -1.65 6.05
C GLN A 33 -14.43 -1.77 7.21
N THR A 34 -13.99 -2.35 8.34
CA THR A 34 -14.84 -2.55 9.51
C THR A 34 -15.26 -1.23 10.15
N CYS A 35 -14.39 -0.22 10.10
CA CYS A 35 -14.69 1.11 10.61
C CYS A 35 -15.71 1.84 9.72
N PHE A 36 -15.64 1.65 8.41
CA PHE A 36 -16.41 2.45 7.45
C PHE A 36 -17.69 1.75 7.02
N GLU A 37 -17.77 0.43 7.05
CA GLU A 37 -19.00 -0.29 6.71
C GLU A 37 -19.81 -0.64 7.97
N PRO A 38 -21.15 -0.51 7.92
CA PRO A 38 -21.98 -0.25 6.74
C PRO A 38 -22.26 1.23 6.44
N ASP A 39 -21.88 2.16 7.31
CA ASP A 39 -22.44 3.53 7.34
C ASP A 39 -21.75 4.53 6.40
N ARG A 40 -20.49 4.28 6.04
CA ARG A 40 -19.60 5.16 5.27
C ARG A 40 -19.01 4.44 4.03
N LYS A 41 -19.83 3.67 3.32
CA LYS A 41 -19.40 2.90 2.13
C LYS A 41 -18.72 3.74 1.06
N GLU A 42 -19.19 4.96 0.84
CA GLU A 42 -18.56 5.89 -0.12
C GLU A 42 -17.14 6.27 0.31
N THR A 43 -16.93 6.50 1.62
CA THR A 43 -15.60 6.76 2.19
C THR A 43 -14.66 5.56 1.99
N TYR A 44 -15.17 4.33 2.19
CA TYR A 44 -14.39 3.12 1.93
C TYR A 44 -14.04 2.97 0.44
N GLN A 45 -14.97 3.30 -0.46
CA GLN A 45 -14.69 3.30 -1.89
C GLN A 45 -13.61 4.34 -2.26
N CYS A 46 -13.71 5.58 -1.75
CA CYS A 46 -12.69 6.61 -1.97
C CYS A 46 -11.30 6.20 -1.45
N PHE A 47 -11.26 5.47 -0.33
CA PHE A 47 -10.02 4.87 0.17
C PHE A 47 -9.42 3.88 -0.83
N LEU A 48 -10.21 2.92 -1.35
CA LEU A 48 -9.75 1.95 -2.36
C LEU A 48 -9.32 2.61 -3.68
N ASP A 49 -10.04 3.64 -4.12
CA ASP A 49 -9.71 4.39 -5.34
C ASP A 49 -8.33 5.06 -5.23
N SER A 50 -7.97 5.54 -4.03
CA SER A 50 -6.67 6.16 -3.76
C SER A 50 -5.51 5.16 -3.92
N PHE A 51 -5.71 3.88 -3.59
CA PHE A 51 -4.71 2.84 -3.88
C PHE A 51 -4.62 2.48 -5.37
N THR A 52 -5.73 2.58 -6.11
CA THR A 52 -5.73 2.37 -7.56
C THR A 52 -4.96 3.48 -8.27
N GLU A 53 -5.12 4.73 -7.84
CA GLU A 53 -4.33 5.88 -8.30
C GLU A 53 -2.84 5.66 -8.01
N TYR A 54 -2.49 5.17 -6.81
CA TYR A 54 -1.11 4.81 -6.46
C TYR A 54 -0.55 3.69 -7.36
N GLN A 55 -1.30 2.61 -7.58
CA GLN A 55 -0.89 1.50 -8.45
C GLN A 55 -0.64 1.98 -9.89
N THR A 56 -1.48 2.87 -10.39
CA THR A 56 -1.29 3.51 -11.69
C THR A 56 -0.01 4.33 -11.72
N ALA A 57 0.23 5.17 -10.70
CA ALA A 57 1.43 6.00 -10.59
C ALA A 57 2.74 5.19 -10.58
N ILE A 58 2.76 4.03 -9.92
CA ILE A 58 3.98 3.21 -9.82
C ILE A 58 4.23 2.31 -11.04
N THR A 59 3.21 2.07 -11.87
CA THR A 59 3.30 1.24 -13.08
C THR A 59 3.47 2.07 -14.36
N SER A 60 3.12 3.35 -14.32
CA SER A 60 3.38 4.31 -15.40
C SER A 60 4.88 4.50 -15.64
N THR A 61 5.21 4.86 -16.89
CA THR A 61 6.58 5.25 -17.31
C THR A 61 6.89 6.72 -16.99
N ASP A 62 6.19 7.29 -16.01
CA ASP A 62 6.32 8.67 -15.55
C ASP A 62 7.70 8.90 -14.91
N THR A 63 8.14 10.16 -14.83
CA THR A 63 9.43 10.48 -14.21
C THR A 63 9.40 10.22 -12.70
N ILE A 64 10.57 10.11 -12.07
CA ILE A 64 10.68 9.92 -10.61
C ILE A 64 9.95 11.04 -9.85
N SER A 65 10.02 12.28 -10.35
CA SER A 65 9.35 13.44 -9.75
C SER A 65 7.83 13.31 -9.79
N ASP A 66 7.27 12.91 -10.94
CA ASP A 66 5.82 12.73 -11.11
C ASP A 66 5.29 11.62 -10.19
N ARG A 67 6.07 10.55 -10.02
CA ARG A 67 5.72 9.46 -9.10
C ARG A 67 5.70 9.94 -7.64
N ALA A 68 6.71 10.70 -7.22
CA ALA A 68 6.75 11.26 -5.87
C ALA A 68 5.56 12.19 -5.59
N GLU A 69 5.21 13.06 -6.55
CA GLU A 69 4.06 13.95 -6.43
C GLU A 69 2.73 13.17 -6.28
N ARG A 70 2.51 12.16 -7.12
CA ARG A 70 1.30 11.32 -7.04
C ARG A 70 1.22 10.53 -5.73
N ILE A 71 2.35 10.03 -5.22
CA ILE A 71 2.40 9.33 -3.93
C ILE A 71 2.05 10.30 -2.79
N SER A 72 2.59 11.52 -2.82
CA SER A 72 2.26 12.55 -1.84
C SER A 72 0.79 12.95 -1.89
N ALA A 73 0.22 13.13 -3.08
CA ALA A 73 -1.20 13.44 -3.27
C ALA A 73 -2.12 12.31 -2.75
N MET A 74 -1.77 11.04 -3.02
CA MET A 74 -2.49 9.89 -2.47
C MET A 74 -2.42 9.87 -0.94
N ARG A 75 -1.22 10.12 -0.36
CA ARG A 75 -1.05 10.16 1.09
C ARG A 75 -1.92 11.25 1.71
N GLU A 76 -1.90 12.47 1.17
CA GLU A 76 -2.74 13.58 1.64
C GLU A 76 -4.23 13.22 1.60
N LYS A 77 -4.70 12.62 0.50
CA LYS A 77 -6.10 12.18 0.34
C LYS A 77 -6.50 11.13 1.37
N VAL A 78 -5.66 10.13 1.63
CA VAL A 78 -5.93 9.09 2.64
C VAL A 78 -5.85 9.68 4.06
N THR A 79 -4.90 10.58 4.32
CA THR A 79 -4.80 11.27 5.62
C THR A 79 -6.06 12.10 5.91
N ASP A 80 -6.63 12.80 4.93
CA ASP A 80 -7.90 13.52 5.12
C ASP A 80 -9.10 12.56 5.31
N LEU A 81 -9.11 11.43 4.60
CA LEU A 81 -10.14 10.38 4.75
C LEU A 81 -10.12 9.74 6.16
N LEU A 82 -8.95 9.58 6.76
CA LEU A 82 -8.77 8.93 8.07
C LEU A 82 -8.69 9.92 9.24
N LYS A 83 -8.86 11.23 9.02
CA LYS A 83 -8.57 12.28 10.02
C LYS A 83 -9.36 12.16 11.33
N ASP A 84 -10.57 11.60 11.26
CA ASP A 84 -11.43 11.40 12.42
C ASP A 84 -11.19 10.04 13.11
N ASP A 85 -10.38 9.18 12.50
CA ASP A 85 -10.09 7.81 12.93
C ASP A 85 -8.59 7.67 13.27
N ALA A 86 -8.20 8.26 14.40
CA ALA A 86 -6.79 8.47 14.79
C ALA A 86 -5.93 7.20 14.80
N ASP A 87 -6.50 6.05 15.20
CA ASP A 87 -5.78 4.77 15.22
C ASP A 87 -5.45 4.28 13.80
N LEU A 88 -6.42 4.38 12.87
CA LEU A 88 -6.23 4.03 11.46
C LEU A 88 -5.25 4.97 10.79
N LEU A 89 -5.32 6.27 11.10
CA LEU A 89 -4.38 7.24 10.59
C LEU A 89 -2.95 6.95 11.07
N ALA A 90 -2.77 6.65 12.36
CA ALA A 90 -1.46 6.31 12.91
C ALA A 90 -0.87 5.04 12.27
N GLU A 91 -1.70 4.02 12.02
CA GLU A 91 -1.27 2.83 11.29
C GLU A 91 -0.91 3.15 9.84
N PHE A 92 -1.73 3.94 9.14
CA PHE A 92 -1.46 4.37 7.77
C PHE A 92 -0.09 5.07 7.65
N GLU A 93 0.16 6.05 8.51
CA GLU A 93 1.41 6.81 8.52
C GLU A 93 2.64 5.92 8.79
N SER A 94 2.46 4.80 9.48
CA SER A 94 3.55 3.85 9.77
C SER A 94 4.00 3.01 8.57
N PHE A 95 3.26 3.02 7.45
CA PHE A 95 3.70 2.40 6.20
C PHE A 95 4.76 3.24 5.48
N PHE A 96 4.85 4.53 5.81
CA PHE A 96 5.85 5.42 5.25
C PHE A 96 7.10 5.42 6.13
N PRO A 97 8.30 5.49 5.52
CA PRO A 97 9.51 5.70 6.29
C PRO A 97 9.37 7.02 7.05
N ARG A 98 9.64 7.01 8.36
CA ARG A 98 9.77 8.27 9.10
C ARG A 98 10.92 9.03 8.46
N GLU A 99 10.69 10.26 8.05
CA GLU A 99 11.78 11.17 7.73
C GLU A 99 12.66 11.22 8.98
N VAL A 100 13.87 10.68 8.85
CA VAL A 100 14.85 10.77 9.92
C VAL A 100 15.30 12.22 9.91
N GLU A 101 14.71 13.05 10.79
CA GLU A 101 15.28 14.35 11.15
C GLU A 101 16.70 14.10 11.69
N GLY A 102 17.70 14.19 10.82
CA GLY A 102 19.09 14.00 11.21
C GLY A 102 19.98 13.38 10.14
N THR A 103 20.25 14.12 9.06
CA THR A 103 21.59 14.09 8.48
C THR A 103 21.91 15.48 7.93
N ILE A 104 22.54 16.27 8.80
CA ILE A 104 23.43 17.40 8.46
C ILE A 104 24.55 16.93 7.56
#